data_AF-A0AAV9MIK0-F1
#
_entry.id   AF-A0AAV9MIK0-F1
#
_cell.length_a   1.000
_cell.length_b   1.000
_cell.length_c   1.000
_cell.angle_alpha   90.00
_cell.angle_beta   90.00
_cell.angle_gamma   90.00
#
_symmetry.space_group_name_H-M   'P 1'
#
loop_
_entity.id
_entity.type
_entity.pdbx_description
1 polymer ?
#
loop_
_entity_poly.entity_id
_entity_poly.type
_entity_poly.pdbx_seq_one_letter_code
_entity_poly.pdbx_strand_id
1 'polypeptide(L)'
;MGHLDLLADVRATKLERSVPWMIEAAILDALTHLQISIDTLTTRVEACESRQRETSEVTALKAEVADLRKDVDYLKSTDFTSLLEAADDLDAPEIPLATTKDVYRDEAAVDESDAKTDDKLIEIRKESIYGNLPDLEETIVQSVIQTSLIEASMGGSSEADPSEVTLGTDVQDQIDAPGTDA
;
A
#
# COMPACT_ATOMS: atom_id res chain seq x y z
N MET A 1 -21.15 48.47 17.85
CA MET A 1 -21.42 47.23 17.10
C MET A 1 -20.39 47.14 15.99
N GLY A 2 -19.37 46.29 16.11
CA GLY A 2 -18.30 46.24 15.10
C GLY A 2 -17.09 45.39 15.46
N HIS A 3 -17.10 44.73 16.62
CA HIS A 3 -15.97 43.91 17.09
C HIS A 3 -16.23 42.40 16.99
N LEU A 4 -17.47 41.99 16.70
CA LEU A 4 -17.87 40.58 16.58
C LEU A 4 -17.60 40.03 15.17
N ASP A 5 -17.75 40.85 14.13
CA ASP A 5 -17.56 40.42 12.74
C ASP A 5 -16.09 40.11 12.42
N LEU A 6 -15.15 40.82 13.05
CA LEU A 6 -13.71 40.61 12.85
C LEU A 6 -13.20 39.27 13.44
N LEU A 7 -13.88 38.71 14.45
CA LEU A 7 -13.43 37.49 15.13
C LEU A 7 -13.87 36.21 14.40
N ALA A 8 -14.95 36.29 13.62
CA ALA A 8 -15.39 35.20 12.75
C ALA A 8 -14.42 35.01 11.57
N ASP A 9 -13.93 36.11 11.00
CA ASP A 9 -13.01 36.16 9.86
C ASP A 9 -11.64 35.50 10.14
N VAL A 10 -11.06 35.77 11.32
CA VAL A 10 -9.77 35.17 11.74
C VAL A 10 -9.87 33.66 12.01
N ARG A 11 -11.06 33.13 12.37
CA ARG A 11 -11.25 31.69 12.59
C ARG A 11 -11.45 30.93 11.28
N ALA A 12 -12.13 31.53 10.31
CA ALA A 12 -12.30 30.93 8.97
C ALA A 12 -10.94 30.74 8.28
N THR A 13 -10.13 31.80 8.24
CA THR A 13 -8.80 31.80 7.60
C THR A 13 -7.80 30.81 8.22
N LYS A 14 -7.93 30.47 9.51
CA LYS A 14 -7.06 29.49 10.18
C LYS A 14 -7.41 28.04 9.83
N LEU A 15 -8.70 27.74 9.65
CA LEU A 15 -9.14 26.39 9.28
C LEU A 15 -8.78 26.09 7.82
N GLU A 16 -9.02 27.04 6.92
CA GLU A 16 -8.68 26.95 5.49
C GLU A 16 -7.20 26.63 5.29
N ARG A 17 -6.31 27.25 6.08
CA ARG A 17 -4.87 26.97 6.00
C ARG A 17 -4.45 25.63 6.61
N SER A 18 -5.25 25.07 7.52
CA SER A 18 -4.90 23.81 8.21
C SER A 18 -5.26 22.56 7.40
N VAL A 19 -6.27 22.66 6.53
CA VAL A 19 -6.76 21.51 5.74
C VAL A 19 -5.69 21.01 4.76
N PRO A 20 -5.05 21.85 3.93
CA PRO A 20 -3.98 21.40 3.02
C PRO A 20 -2.82 20.72 3.77
N TRP A 21 -2.43 21.28 4.91
CA TRP A 21 -1.34 20.74 5.73
C TRP A 21 -1.67 19.35 6.31
N MET A 22 -2.91 19.12 6.74
CA MET A 22 -3.35 17.80 7.22
C MET A 22 -3.36 16.76 6.10
N ILE A 23 -3.77 17.16 4.89
CA ILE A 23 -3.80 16.29 3.72
C ILE A 23 -2.36 15.91 3.32
N GLU A 24 -1.46 16.88 3.23
CA GLU A 24 -0.05 16.65 2.93
C GLU A 24 0.59 15.68 3.95
N ALA A 25 0.36 15.91 5.25
CA ALA A 25 0.86 15.05 6.30
C ALA A 25 0.34 13.61 6.19
N ALA A 26 -0.95 13.43 5.90
CA ALA A 26 -1.54 12.10 5.72
C ALA A 26 -0.99 11.38 4.48
N ILE A 27 -0.75 12.09 3.37
CA ILE A 27 -0.12 11.54 2.17
C ILE A 27 1.30 11.07 2.49
N LEU A 28 2.11 11.88 3.18
CA LEU A 28 3.47 11.51 3.54
C LEU A 28 3.55 10.30 4.48
N ASP A 29 2.62 10.19 5.43
CA ASP A 29 2.50 9.02 6.30
C ASP A 29 2.17 7.75 5.50
N ALA A 30 1.19 7.83 4.60
CA ALA A 30 0.83 6.73 3.71
C ALA A 30 1.99 6.29 2.81
N LEU A 31 2.74 7.23 2.22
CA LEU A 31 3.93 6.93 1.42
C LEU A 31 5.03 6.25 2.23
N THR A 32 5.20 6.66 3.49
CA THR A 32 6.16 6.04 4.41
C THR A 32 5.77 4.59 4.70
N HIS A 33 4.49 4.33 4.97
CA HIS A 33 3.99 2.99 5.19
C HIS A 33 4.10 2.10 3.94
N LEU A 34 3.85 2.67 2.75
CA LEU A 34 4.01 1.96 1.49
C LEU A 34 5.48 1.57 1.23
N GLN A 35 6.42 2.48 1.52
CA GLN A 35 7.86 2.19 1.42
C GLN A 35 8.26 1.01 2.33
N ILE A 36 7.83 1.00 3.59
CA ILE A 36 8.09 -0.09 4.53
C ILE A 36 7.55 -1.43 4.01
N SER A 37 6.35 -1.38 3.40
CA SER A 37 5.72 -2.57 2.81
C SER A 37 6.50 -3.10 1.61
N ILE A 38 7.01 -2.21 0.74
CA ILE A 38 7.86 -2.56 -0.41
C ILE A 38 9.19 -3.16 0.04
N ASP A 39 9.83 -2.57 1.07
CA ASP A 39 11.08 -3.09 1.62
C ASP A 39 10.87 -4.50 2.22
N THR A 40 9.78 -4.69 2.97
CA THR A 40 9.38 -5.99 3.50
C THR A 40 9.14 -7.02 2.39
N LEU A 41 8.44 -6.60 1.31
CA LEU A 41 8.19 -7.46 0.16
C LEU A 41 9.51 -7.83 -0.55
N THR A 42 10.41 -6.87 -0.72
CA THR A 42 11.74 -7.08 -1.31
C THR A 42 12.51 -8.16 -0.54
N THR A 43 12.57 -8.06 0.80
CA THR A 43 13.23 -9.08 1.63
C THR A 43 12.59 -10.46 1.47
N ARG A 44 11.25 -10.54 1.36
CA ARG A 44 10.55 -11.82 1.15
C ARG A 44 10.85 -12.42 -0.23
N VAL A 45 10.91 -11.60 -1.27
CA VAL A 45 11.26 -12.05 -2.63
C VAL A 45 12.68 -12.60 -2.67
N GLU A 46 13.65 -11.91 -2.05
CA GLU A 46 15.04 -12.37 -1.96
C GLU A 46 15.14 -13.70 -1.16
N ALA A 47 14.39 -13.81 -0.05
CA ALA A 47 14.33 -15.04 0.71
C ALA A 47 13.73 -16.21 -0.10
N CYS A 48 12.68 -15.96 -0.89
CA CYS A 48 12.08 -16.95 -1.79
C CYS A 48 13.06 -17.39 -2.90
N GLU A 49 13.74 -16.43 -3.53
CA GLU A 49 14.77 -16.66 -4.56
C GLU A 49 15.87 -17.59 -4.05
N SER A 50 16.34 -17.35 -2.81
CA SER A 50 17.36 -18.19 -2.18
C SER A 50 16.92 -19.63 -1.88
N ARG A 51 15.61 -19.88 -1.70
CA ARG A 51 15.07 -21.20 -1.32
C ARG A 51 14.63 -22.04 -2.51
N GLN A 52 14.00 -21.43 -3.53
CA GLN A 52 13.29 -22.16 -4.57
C GLN A 52 14.05 -22.31 -5.89
N ARG A 53 15.30 -21.82 -5.96
CA ARG A 53 16.03 -21.58 -7.22
C ARG A 53 15.32 -20.49 -8.04
N GLU A 54 16.04 -19.82 -8.91
CA GLU A 54 15.49 -18.70 -9.68
C GLU A 54 14.37 -19.20 -10.62
N THR A 55 13.11 -18.91 -10.26
CA THR A 55 11.94 -19.18 -11.10
C THR A 55 11.58 -17.92 -11.88
N SER A 56 11.02 -18.08 -13.08
CA SER A 56 10.57 -16.95 -13.90
C SER A 56 9.54 -16.06 -13.18
N GLU A 57 8.75 -16.65 -12.28
CA GLU A 57 7.77 -15.94 -11.45
C GLU A 57 8.45 -15.03 -10.42
N VAL A 58 9.48 -15.52 -9.72
CA VAL A 58 10.24 -14.72 -8.75
C VAL A 58 10.99 -13.58 -9.45
N THR A 59 11.57 -13.85 -10.63
CA THR A 59 12.22 -12.80 -11.44
C THR A 59 11.23 -11.73 -11.91
N ALA A 60 10.03 -12.13 -12.36
CA ALA A 60 8.98 -11.19 -12.76
C ALA A 60 8.51 -10.33 -11.57
N LEU A 61 8.22 -10.97 -10.44
CA LEU A 61 7.81 -10.27 -9.21
C LEU A 61 8.89 -9.29 -8.73
N LYS A 62 10.16 -9.65 -8.81
CA LYS A 62 11.30 -8.78 -8.47
C LYS A 62 11.35 -7.53 -9.37
N ALA A 63 11.07 -7.70 -10.67
CA ALA A 63 10.98 -6.57 -11.60
C ALA A 63 9.80 -5.64 -11.25
N GLU A 64 8.63 -6.21 -10.92
CA GLU A 64 7.46 -5.42 -10.48
C GLU A 64 7.72 -4.65 -9.18
N VAL A 65 8.37 -5.27 -8.19
CA VAL A 65 8.77 -4.60 -6.94
C VAL A 65 9.74 -3.44 -7.21
N ALA A 66 10.70 -3.64 -8.13
CA ALA A 66 11.62 -2.60 -8.53
C ALA A 66 10.93 -1.45 -9.27
N ASP A 67 9.90 -1.74 -10.06
CA ASP A 67 9.12 -0.73 -10.76
C ASP A 67 8.24 0.07 -9.80
N LEU A 68 7.52 -0.61 -8.90
CA LEU A 68 6.71 0.00 -7.85
C LEU A 68 7.53 0.94 -6.96
N ARG A 69 8.79 0.57 -6.66
CA ARG A 69 9.69 1.44 -5.91
C ARG A 69 9.95 2.77 -6.64
N LYS A 70 10.14 2.75 -7.95
CA LYS A 70 10.33 3.98 -8.74
C LYS A 70 9.08 4.84 -8.72
N ASP A 71 7.90 4.24 -8.78
CA ASP A 71 6.64 4.96 -8.73
C ASP A 71 6.46 5.66 -7.37
N VAL A 72 6.79 4.98 -6.27
CA VAL A 72 6.78 5.59 -4.93
C VAL A 72 7.81 6.71 -4.81
N ASP A 73 9.02 6.53 -5.35
CA ASP A 73 10.05 7.56 -5.37
C ASP A 73 9.61 8.79 -6.20
N TYR A 74 8.96 8.56 -7.35
CA TYR A 74 8.38 9.62 -8.17
C TYR A 74 7.27 10.36 -7.42
N LEU A 75 6.35 9.63 -6.80
CA LEU A 75 5.25 10.20 -6.03
C LEU A 75 5.75 11.03 -4.84
N LYS A 76 6.80 10.56 -4.16
CA LYS A 76 7.46 11.30 -3.06
C LYS A 76 8.19 12.57 -3.53
N SER A 77 8.66 12.58 -4.78
CA SER A 77 9.30 13.75 -5.38
C SER A 77 8.32 14.81 -5.89
N THR A 78 7.02 14.48 -5.96
CA THR A 78 5.98 15.40 -6.37
C THR A 78 5.68 16.40 -5.25
N ASP A 79 5.76 17.69 -5.57
CA ASP A 79 5.35 18.74 -4.63
C ASP A 79 3.83 18.83 -4.56
N PHE A 80 3.24 18.18 -3.55
CA PHE A 80 1.81 18.23 -3.30
C PHE A 80 1.32 19.63 -2.90
N THR A 81 2.21 20.51 -2.42
CA THR A 81 1.88 21.91 -2.11
C THR A 81 1.42 22.62 -3.36
N SER A 82 2.17 22.49 -4.46
CA SER A 82 1.82 23.07 -5.76
C SER A 82 0.48 22.53 -6.31
N LEU A 83 0.16 21.26 -6.04
CA LEU A 83 -1.11 20.65 -6.47
C LEU A 83 -2.32 21.19 -5.67
N LEU A 84 -2.14 21.41 -4.36
CA LEU A 84 -3.17 21.96 -3.50
C LEU A 84 -3.37 23.46 -3.73
N GLU A 85 -2.30 24.22 -3.98
CA GLU A 85 -2.35 25.65 -4.28
C GLU A 85 -3.08 25.96 -5.60
N ALA A 86 -2.88 25.13 -6.64
CA ALA A 86 -3.57 25.30 -7.92
C ALA A 86 -5.11 25.15 -7.83
N ALA A 87 -5.62 24.47 -6.79
CA ALA A 87 -7.06 24.32 -6.58
C ALA A 87 -7.68 25.57 -5.92
N ASP A 88 -6.89 26.36 -5.18
CA ASP A 88 -7.36 27.55 -4.47
C ASP A 88 -7.44 28.80 -5.39
N ASP A 89 -6.72 28.85 -6.51
CA ASP A 89 -6.77 29.96 -7.50
C ASP A 89 -8.00 29.87 -8.44
N LEU A 90 -8.91 28.92 -8.20
CA LEU A 90 -10.22 28.87 -8.84
C LEU A 90 -11.25 29.72 -8.07
N ASP A 91 -10.86 30.93 -7.67
CA ASP A 91 -11.78 31.96 -7.19
C ASP A 91 -12.59 32.51 -8.39
N ALA A 92 -13.54 31.68 -8.82
CA ALA A 92 -14.63 31.88 -9.77
C ALA A 92 -14.32 32.37 -11.20
N PRO A 93 -14.37 31.49 -12.23
CA PRO A 93 -15.20 31.79 -13.37
C PRO A 93 -16.66 31.65 -12.91
N GLU A 94 -17.34 32.77 -12.72
CA GLU A 94 -18.80 32.86 -12.61
C GLU A 94 -19.40 32.15 -13.84
N ILE A 95 -19.72 30.86 -13.73
CA ILE A 95 -20.43 30.16 -14.80
C ILE A 95 -21.90 30.47 -14.58
N PRO A 96 -22.54 31.31 -15.43
CA PRO A 96 -23.97 31.49 -15.36
C PRO A 96 -24.62 30.14 -15.59
N LEU A 97 -25.24 29.61 -14.54
CA LEU A 97 -26.06 28.42 -14.55
C LEU A 97 -27.38 28.70 -15.29
N ALA A 98 -27.30 29.11 -16.55
CA ALA A 98 -28.42 29.31 -17.45
C ALA A 98 -27.90 29.43 -18.89
N THR A 99 -28.11 28.39 -19.70
CA THR A 99 -28.99 28.46 -20.88
C THR A 99 -28.84 27.19 -21.70
N THR A 100 -29.86 26.34 -21.59
CA THR A 100 -30.34 25.46 -22.65
C THR A 100 -30.31 26.19 -23.98
N LYS A 101 -29.30 25.94 -24.81
CA LYS A 101 -29.40 26.19 -26.25
C LYS A 101 -28.68 25.10 -27.02
N ASP A 102 -29.45 24.04 -27.21
CA ASP A 102 -29.60 23.33 -28.48
C ASP A 102 -29.06 24.13 -29.69
N VAL A 103 -27.87 23.75 -30.17
CA VAL A 103 -27.38 24.09 -31.51
C VAL A 103 -26.74 22.85 -32.10
N TYR A 104 -27.46 22.29 -33.06
CA TYR A 104 -27.07 21.28 -34.03
C TYR A 104 -25.85 21.67 -34.89
N ARG A 105 -25.23 20.64 -35.50
CA ARG A 105 -24.26 20.60 -36.63
C ARG A 105 -22.78 20.86 -36.27
N ASP A 106 -21.81 20.07 -36.71
CA ASP A 106 -21.70 19.34 -37.99
C ASP A 106 -21.09 17.92 -37.85
N GLU A 107 -21.54 17.08 -38.77
CA GLU A 107 -21.19 15.69 -39.06
C GLU A 107 -19.79 15.60 -39.70
N ALA A 108 -18.79 15.17 -38.92
CA ALA A 108 -17.50 14.76 -39.45
C ALA A 108 -17.49 13.24 -39.60
N ALA A 109 -17.43 12.77 -40.84
CA ALA A 109 -17.32 11.36 -41.19
C ALA A 109 -16.06 10.76 -40.57
N VAL A 110 -16.24 10.05 -39.44
CA VAL A 110 -15.23 9.19 -38.84
C VAL A 110 -15.46 7.78 -39.37
N ASP A 111 -14.43 7.29 -40.04
CA ASP A 111 -14.25 5.94 -40.55
C ASP A 111 -14.55 4.91 -39.45
N GLU A 112 -15.64 4.16 -39.62
CA GLU A 112 -16.08 3.10 -38.71
C GLU A 112 -15.09 1.93 -38.79
N SER A 113 -14.27 1.77 -37.75
CA SER A 113 -13.46 0.57 -37.58
C SER A 113 -14.30 -0.55 -36.97
N ASP A 114 -14.50 -1.62 -37.76
CA ASP A 114 -15.23 -2.84 -37.42
C ASP A 114 -14.40 -3.73 -36.47
N ALA A 115 -14.20 -3.27 -35.23
CA ALA A 115 -13.63 -4.06 -34.16
C ALA A 115 -14.75 -4.64 -33.30
N LYS A 116 -15.37 -5.71 -33.81
CA LYS A 116 -16.30 -6.58 -33.08
C LYS A 116 -15.64 -7.13 -31.81
N THR A 117 -15.79 -6.41 -30.71
CA THR A 117 -15.38 -6.84 -29.38
C THR A 117 -16.61 -7.34 -28.62
N ASP A 118 -16.44 -8.51 -28.03
CA ASP A 118 -17.49 -9.32 -27.40
C ASP A 118 -17.84 -8.73 -26.02
N ASP A 119 -18.68 -7.70 -26.02
CA ASP A 119 -19.10 -6.95 -24.82
C ASP A 119 -19.98 -7.75 -23.85
N LYS A 120 -20.31 -9.02 -24.15
CA LYS A 120 -21.20 -9.83 -23.30
C LYS A 120 -20.50 -10.55 -22.16
N LEU A 121 -19.17 -10.48 -22.03
CA LEU A 121 -18.43 -11.16 -20.96
C LEU A 121 -18.04 -10.25 -19.77
N ILE A 122 -18.20 -8.93 -19.88
CA ILE A 122 -17.78 -7.99 -18.81
C ILE A 122 -18.88 -7.77 -17.76
N GLU A 123 -20.15 -7.89 -18.13
CA GLU A 123 -21.27 -7.65 -17.20
C GLU A 123 -21.46 -8.78 -16.18
N ILE A 124 -21.13 -10.04 -16.54
CA ILE A 124 -21.32 -11.21 -15.66
C ILE A 124 -20.27 -11.26 -14.52
N ARG A 125 -19.13 -10.57 -14.64
CA ARG A 125 -18.02 -10.68 -13.66
C ARG A 125 -18.05 -9.64 -12.54
N LYS A 126 -18.87 -8.59 -12.61
CA LYS A 126 -18.97 -7.58 -11.54
C LYS A 126 -19.95 -7.98 -10.43
N GLU A 127 -20.92 -8.84 -10.71
CA GLU A 127 -21.94 -9.22 -9.74
C GLU A 127 -21.50 -10.38 -8.81
N SER A 128 -20.58 -11.23 -9.23
CA SER A 128 -20.09 -12.36 -8.40
C SER A 128 -18.96 -12.00 -7.43
N ILE A 129 -18.33 -10.82 -7.57
CA ILE A 129 -17.24 -10.39 -6.66
C ILE A 129 -17.80 -9.92 -5.30
N TYR A 130 -19.00 -9.33 -5.29
CA TYR A 130 -19.62 -8.82 -4.05
C TYR A 130 -20.53 -9.82 -3.32
N GLY A 131 -20.88 -10.95 -3.95
CA GLY A 131 -21.79 -11.96 -3.36
C GLY A 131 -21.17 -12.88 -2.29
N ASN A 132 -19.84 -13.05 -2.29
CA ASN A 132 -19.13 -13.95 -1.37
C ASN A 132 -18.37 -13.23 -0.24
N LEU A 133 -18.59 -11.92 -0.06
CA LEU A 133 -18.00 -11.17 1.05
C LEU A 133 -18.45 -11.61 2.47
N PRO A 134 -19.70 -12.09 2.73
CA PRO A 134 -20.05 -12.50 4.09
C PRO A 134 -19.25 -13.71 4.59
N ASP A 135 -18.85 -14.61 3.67
CA ASP A 135 -18.06 -15.79 4.04
C ASP A 135 -16.60 -15.42 4.39
N LEU A 136 -16.05 -14.34 3.81
CA LEU A 136 -14.66 -13.94 4.07
C LEU A 136 -14.50 -13.38 5.49
N GLU A 137 -15.47 -12.60 5.99
CA GLU A 137 -15.48 -12.10 7.36
C GLU A 137 -15.57 -13.26 8.37
N GLU A 138 -16.44 -14.25 8.10
CA GLU A 138 -16.55 -15.45 8.94
C GLU A 138 -15.26 -16.28 8.91
N THR A 139 -14.58 -16.37 7.76
CA THR A 139 -13.30 -17.07 7.62
C THR A 139 -12.17 -16.39 8.41
N ILE A 140 -12.12 -15.06 8.45
CA ILE A 140 -11.10 -14.31 9.20
C ILE A 140 -11.32 -14.51 10.71
N VAL A 141 -12.56 -14.45 11.19
CA VAL A 141 -12.88 -14.72 12.60
C VAL A 141 -12.51 -16.15 12.99
N GLN A 142 -12.77 -17.13 12.13
CA GLN A 142 -12.39 -18.53 12.38
C GLN A 142 -10.87 -18.74 12.42
N SER A 143 -10.13 -18.06 11.54
CA SER A 143 -8.67 -18.15 11.47
C SER A 143 -7.98 -17.58 12.72
N VAL A 144 -8.49 -16.47 13.26
CA VAL A 144 -7.99 -15.89 14.52
C VAL A 144 -8.20 -16.86 15.69
N ILE A 145 -9.35 -17.52 15.78
CA ILE A 145 -9.64 -18.49 16.86
C ILE A 145 -8.74 -19.72 16.75
N GLN A 146 -8.49 -20.24 15.54
CA GLN A 146 -7.56 -21.37 15.36
C GLN A 146 -6.11 -21.01 15.70
N THR A 147 -5.66 -19.81 15.31
CA THR A 147 -4.30 -19.36 15.58
C THR A 147 -4.05 -19.23 17.08
N SER A 148 -5.00 -18.63 17.82
CA SER A 148 -4.92 -18.52 19.28
C SER A 148 -4.95 -19.87 20.01
N LEU A 149 -5.65 -20.87 19.46
CA LEU A 149 -5.74 -22.21 20.07
C LEU A 149 -4.47 -23.05 19.86
N ILE A 150 -3.79 -22.88 18.73
CA ILE A 150 -2.49 -23.54 18.46
C ILE A 150 -1.37 -22.91 19.31
N GLU A 151 -1.37 -21.59 19.45
CA GLU A 151 -0.33 -20.87 20.22
C GLU A 151 -0.42 -21.16 21.73
N ALA A 152 -1.64 -21.34 22.25
CA ALA A 152 -1.86 -21.76 23.64
C ALA A 152 -1.49 -23.25 23.89
N SER A 153 -1.51 -24.10 22.87
CA SER A 153 -1.24 -25.55 23.01
C SER A 153 0.25 -25.91 23.00
N MET A 154 1.16 -25.02 22.59
CA MET A 154 2.61 -25.22 22.72
C MET A 154 3.19 -24.64 24.02
N GLY A 155 2.36 -23.98 24.84
CA GLY A 155 2.78 -23.27 26.07
C GLY A 155 2.64 -24.03 27.39
N GLY A 156 2.39 -25.34 27.38
CA GLY A 156 2.40 -26.18 28.58
C GLY A 156 2.97 -27.56 28.25
N SER A 157 3.89 -28.17 28.99
CA SER A 157 4.36 -27.99 30.35
C SER A 157 5.78 -28.55 30.41
N SER A 158 6.79 -27.75 30.79
CA SER A 158 8.02 -28.31 31.33
C SER A 158 8.04 -27.99 32.82
N GLU A 159 7.42 -28.92 33.53
CA GLU A 159 7.45 -29.07 34.98
C GLU A 159 8.90 -29.05 35.48
N ALA A 160 9.08 -28.42 36.62
CA ALA A 160 10.36 -28.19 37.26
C ALA A 160 11.00 -29.51 37.73
N ASP A 161 12.27 -29.70 37.39
CA ASP A 161 13.17 -30.56 38.16
C ASP A 161 14.50 -29.81 38.38
N PRO A 162 14.83 -29.39 39.62
CA PRO A 162 16.13 -28.83 39.93
C PRO A 162 17.14 -29.98 40.10
N SER A 163 17.68 -30.46 38.98
CA SER A 163 18.83 -31.35 39.00
C SER A 163 20.12 -30.53 38.98
N GLU A 164 20.66 -30.32 40.19
CA GLU A 164 22.05 -29.98 40.43
C GLU A 164 22.96 -31.07 39.83
N VAL A 165 23.61 -30.79 38.70
CA VAL A 165 24.77 -31.57 38.22
C VAL A 165 25.89 -30.61 37.85
N THR A 166 26.84 -30.54 38.78
CA THR A 166 28.21 -30.08 38.55
C THR A 166 28.99 -31.20 37.86
N LEU A 167 29.61 -30.92 36.71
CA LEU A 167 30.81 -31.54 36.08
C LEU A 167 30.70 -31.27 34.57
N GLY A 168 31.48 -30.38 33.96
CA GLY A 168 32.93 -30.49 33.82
C GLY A 168 33.23 -31.32 32.57
N THR A 169 33.76 -30.70 31.51
CA THR A 169 34.91 -31.16 30.71
C THR A 169 35.03 -30.27 29.46
N ASP A 170 36.04 -29.42 29.56
CA ASP A 170 36.85 -28.82 28.50
C ASP A 170 37.17 -29.81 27.37
N VAL A 171 36.77 -29.50 26.13
CA VAL A 171 37.43 -30.01 24.92
C VAL A 171 37.58 -28.85 23.96
N GLN A 172 38.81 -28.34 23.97
CA GLN A 172 39.38 -27.38 23.05
C GLN A 172 39.81 -28.12 21.78
N ASP A 173 39.09 -27.96 20.67
CA ASP A 173 39.58 -28.37 19.35
C ASP A 173 40.17 -27.15 18.62
N GLN A 174 41.50 -27.03 18.71
CA GLN A 174 42.31 -26.27 17.77
C GLN A 174 42.33 -27.02 16.44
N ILE A 175 41.81 -26.40 15.38
CA ILE A 175 42.07 -26.86 14.03
C ILE A 175 43.07 -25.88 13.42
N ASP A 176 44.34 -26.24 13.57
CA ASP A 176 45.45 -25.72 12.77
C ASP A 176 45.54 -26.59 11.51
N ALA A 177 45.64 -25.96 10.34
CA ALA A 177 46.02 -26.65 9.11
C ALA A 177 46.76 -25.71 8.14
N PRO A 178 47.69 -26.26 7.35
CA PRO A 178 49.00 -25.67 7.14
C PRO A 178 49.14 -24.96 5.79
N GLY A 179 50.11 -24.03 5.75
CA GLY A 179 50.58 -23.41 4.53
C GLY A 179 51.06 -24.43 3.49
N THR A 180 50.89 -24.08 2.22
CA THR A 180 51.52 -24.76 1.09
C THR A 180 52.22 -23.70 0.25
N ASP A 181 53.55 -23.79 0.22
CA ASP A 181 54.45 -23.05 -0.67
C ASP A 181 54.43 -23.66 -2.08
N ALA A 182 54.50 -22.78 -3.10
CA ALA A 182 55.38 -22.91 -4.28
C ALA A 182 55.39 -21.60 -5.08
#